data_AF-A0A0J6ECK5-F1
#
_entry.id   AF-A0A0J6ECK5-F1
#
_cell.length_a   1.000
_cell.length_b   1.000
_cell.length_c   1.000
_cell.angle_alpha   90.00
_cell.angle_beta   90.00
_cell.angle_gamma   90.00
#
_symmetry.space_group_name_H-M   'P 1'
#
loop_
_entity.id
_entity.type
_entity.pdbx_description
1 polymer ?
#
loop_
_entity_poly.entity_id
_entity_poly.type
_entity_poly.pdbx_seq_one_letter_code
_entity_poly.pdbx_strand_id
1 'polypeptide(L)' 'MYLLTIRDGLQTRHIGPYSSPKQAADDLDRLLQRCDDRVRWQIHAQESPAELLAGLELAA' A
#
# COMPACT_ATOMS: atom_id res chain seq x y z
N MET A 1 7.00 -0.65 -6.13
CA MET A 1 5.54 -0.49 -6.40
C MET A 1 4.80 -0.45 -5.05
N TYR A 2 3.60 0.10 -4.89
CA TYR A 2 2.94 0.21 -3.57
C TYR A 2 1.53 -0.35 -3.56
N LEU A 3 1.13 -0.96 -2.45
CA LEU A 3 -0.21 -1.50 -2.25
C LEU A 3 -0.82 -0.90 -0.99
N LEU A 4 -2.06 -0.40 -1.10
CA LEU A 4 -2.84 0.07 0.04
C LEU A 4 -3.77 -1.05 0.50
N THR A 5 -3.71 -1.38 1.77
CA THR A 5 -4.64 -2.31 2.42
C THR A 5 -5.51 -1.52 3.37
N ILE A 6 -6.83 -1.63 3.23
CA ILE A 6 -7.82 -1.02 4.13
C ILE A 6 -8.64 -2.14 4.78
N ARG A 7 -8.74 -2.10 6.10
CA ARG A 7 -9.49 -3.02 6.94
C ARG A 7 -10.58 -2.25 7.66
N ASP A 8 -11.81 -2.45 7.22
CA ASP A 8 -13.01 -1.85 7.80
C ASP A 8 -13.86 -2.96 8.42
N GLY A 9 -13.72 -3.13 9.75
CA GLY A 9 -14.35 -4.23 10.48
C GLY A 9 -13.90 -5.61 9.96
N LEU A 10 -14.82 -6.32 9.31
CA LEU A 10 -14.57 -7.64 8.70
C LEU A 10 -14.16 -7.59 7.23
N GLN A 11 -14.29 -6.42 6.58
CA GLN A 11 -13.90 -6.27 5.18
C GLN A 11 -12.43 -5.87 5.07
N THR A 12 -11.69 -6.57 4.23
CA THR A 12 -10.34 -6.18 3.82
C THR A 12 -10.34 -5.87 2.33
N ARG A 13 -9.87 -4.68 1.96
CA ARG A 13 -9.75 -4.20 0.59
C ARG A 13 -8.28 -3.95 0.28
N HIS A 14 -7.85 -4.40 -0.88
CA HIS A 14 -6.54 -4.11 -1.43
C HIS A 14 -6.72 -3.17 -2.62
N ILE A 15 -6.09 -2.00 -2.59
CA ILE A 15 -6.14 -0.99 -3.64
C ILE A 15 -4.73 -0.74 -4.15
N GLY A 16 -4.62 -0.61 -5.47
CA GLY A 16 -3.36 -0.48 -6.17
C GLY A 16 -3.29 -1.44 -7.36
N PRO A 17 -2.10 -1.59 -7.96
CA PRO A 17 -0.80 -1.10 -7.50
C PRO A 17 -0.52 0.39 -7.81
N TYR A 18 0.06 1.11 -6.85
CA TYR A 18 0.46 2.52 -6.99
C TYR A 18 1.93 2.66 -7.34
N SER A 19 2.26 3.72 -8.09
CA SER A 19 3.64 4.02 -8.47
C SER A 19 4.43 4.72 -7.36
N SER A 20 3.76 5.34 -6.39
CA SER A 20 4.38 6.06 -5.28
C SER A 20 3.55 5.97 -3.99
N PRO A 21 4.16 6.14 -2.80
CA PRO A 21 3.41 6.11 -1.56
C PRO A 21 2.50 7.33 -1.42
N LYS A 22 2.82 8.43 -2.11
CA LYS A 22 1.98 9.62 -2.18
C LYS A 22 0.65 9.34 -2.88
N GLN A 23 0.67 8.64 -4.03
CA GLN A 23 -0.58 8.25 -4.71
C GLN A 23 -1.45 7.37 -3.80
N ALA A 24 -0.84 6.43 -3.07
CA ALA A 24 -1.57 5.59 -2.12
C ALA A 24 -2.18 6.41 -0.96
N ALA A 25 -1.48 7.43 -0.46
CA ALA A 25 -1.96 8.30 0.61
C ALA A 25 -3.10 9.24 0.15
N ASP A 26 -2.99 9.82 -1.05
CA ASP A 26 -4.04 10.64 -1.67
C ASP A 26 -5.35 9.83 -1.86
N ASP A 27 -5.23 8.58 -2.29
CA ASP A 27 -6.40 7.70 -2.50
C ASP A 27 -6.97 7.20 -1.17
N LEU A 28 -6.12 6.94 -0.18
CA LEU A 28 -6.53 6.65 1.19
C LEU A 28 -7.42 7.76 1.76
N ASP A 29 -7.02 9.03 1.64
CA ASP A 29 -7.79 10.17 2.18
C ASP A 29 -9.22 10.20 1.60
N ARG A 30 -9.35 9.95 0.28
CA ARG A 30 -10.65 9.85 -0.40
C ARG A 30 -11.47 8.64 0.08
N LEU A 31 -10.83 7.52 0.38
CA LEU A 31 -11.50 6.31 0.85
C LEU A 31 -11.94 6.44 2.32
N LEU A 32 -11.14 7.11 3.16
CA LEU A 32 -11.46 7.38 4.56
C LEU A 32 -12.74 8.22 4.70
N GLN A 33 -13.03 9.15 3.78
CA GLN A 33 -14.29 9.91 3.77
C GLN A 33 -15.55 9.03 3.66
N ARG A 34 -15.41 7.77 3.25
CA ARG A 34 -16.50 6.80 3.07
C ARG A 34 -16.42 5.61 4.03
N CYS A 35 -15.40 5.55 4.88
CA CYS A 35 -15.21 4.46 5.84
C CYS A 35 -15.65 4.89 7.23
N ASP A 36 -15.92 3.91 8.09
CA ASP A 36 -16.27 4.14 9.49
C ASP A 36 -15.04 4.59 10.31
N ASP A 37 -15.28 5.16 11.50
CA ASP A 37 -14.25 5.76 12.37
C ASP A 37 -13.12 4.80 12.80
N ARG A 38 -13.34 3.48 12.67
CA ARG A 38 -12.41 2.42 13.12
C ARG A 38 -11.70 1.69 11.99
N VAL A 39 -11.60 2.30 10.82
CA VAL A 39 -10.87 1.71 9.70
C VAL A 39 -9.36 1.68 9.97
N ARG A 40 -8.73 0.53 9.78
CA ARG A 40 -7.27 0.39 9.82
C ARG A 40 -6.73 0.32 8.41
N TRP A 41 -5.62 1.00 8.15
CA TRP A 41 -5.00 0.98 6.83
C TRP A 41 -3.49 0.81 6.93
N GLN A 42 -2.90 0.29 5.86
CA GLN A 42 -1.45 0.10 5.73
C GLN A 42 -1.04 0.29 4.27
N ILE A 43 0.04 1.03 4.03
CA ILE A 43 0.67 1.15 2.72
C ILE A 43 1.93 0.29 2.74
N HIS A 44 1.97 -0.71 1.88
CA HIS A 44 3.10 -1.62 1.75
C HIS A 44 3.89 -1.27 0.49
N ALA A 45 5.21 -1.17 0.61
CA ALA A 45 6.09 -1.20 -0.54
C ALA A 45 6.14 -2.66 -1.04
N GLN A 46 5.68 -2.86 -2.25
CA GLN A 46 5.80 -4.10 -2.98
C GLN A 46 7.13 -4.05 -3.75
N GLU A 47 8.07 -4.86 -3.27
CA GLU A 47 9.37 -5.04 -3.89
C GLU A 47 9.19 -5.70 -5.26
N SER A 48 9.70 -5.06 -6.31
CA SER A 48 9.75 -5.68 -7.62
C SER A 48 10.88 -6.72 -7.64
N PRO A 49 10.78 -7.83 -8.40
CA PRO A 49 11.86 -8.81 -8.49
C PRO A 49 13.23 -8.20 -8.83
N ALA A 50 13.24 -7.13 -9.63
CA ALA A 50 14.44 -6.37 -9.97
C ALA A 50 15.02 -5.56 -8.80
N GLU A 51 14.18 -5.02 -7.91
CA GLU A 51 14.62 -4.28 -6.71
C GLU A 51 15.22 -5.24 -5.68
N LEU A 52 14.62 -6.42 -5.53
CA LEU A 52 15.14 -7.49 -4.68
C LEU A 52 16.49 -8.01 -5.21
N LEU A 53 16.62 -8.24 -6.52
CA LEU A 53 17.88 -8.67 -7.14
C LEU A 53 18.98 -7.62 -6.95
N ALA A 54 18.68 -6.35 -7.22
CA ALA A 54 19.65 -5.25 -7.06
C ALA A 54 20.11 -5.10 -5.59
N GLY A 55 19.23 -5.32 -4.62
CA GLY A 55 19.59 -5.30 -3.20
C GLY A 55 20.51 -6.45 -2.78
N LEU A 56 20.35 -7.63 -3.40
CA LEU A 56 21.21 -8.79 -3.15
C LEU A 56 22.60 -8.64 -3.77
N GLU A 57 22.72 -8.04 -4.96
CA GLU A 57 24.01 -7.80 -5.63
C GLU A 57 24.88 -6.78 -4.90
N LEU A 58 24.27 -5.83 -4.17
CA LEU A 58 24.99 -4.82 -3.39
C LEU A 58 25.47 -5.33 -2.02
N ALA A 59 24.97 -6.49 -1.59
CA ALA A 59 25.32 -7.14 -0.33
C ALA A 59 26.37 -8.27 -0.49
N ALA A 60 26.86 -8.51 -1.72
CA ALA A 60 27.88 -9.49 -2.07
C ALA A 60 29.24 -8.82 -2.34
#